data_AF-A0A5S6Q3I7-F1
#
_entry.id   AF-A0A5S6Q3I7-F1
#
_cell.length_a   1.000
_cell.length_b   1.000
_cell.length_c   1.000
_cell.angle_alpha   90.00
_cell.angle_beta   90.00
_cell.angle_gamma   90.00
#
_symmetry.space_group_name_H-M   'P 1'
#
loop_
_entity.id
_entity.type
_entity.pdbx_description
1 polymer ?
#
loop_
_entity_poly.entity_id
_entity_poly.type
_entity_poly.pdbx_seq_one_letter_code
_entity_poly.pdbx_strand_id
1 'polypeptide(L)'
;MAYVRNRRRVRKLRIVFDSSAVYEGRSLNSALLTGPALQNELPLVLLKFGEGSVAFAADIEAMFSRIRLRPEDARYHRFLWKDPELERVKVFQMDRVTFGDTCSPFIAYKYYHAYCSRIRPRSGRGGTSDSK
;
A
#
# COMPACT_ATOMS: atom_id res chain seq x y z
N MET A 1 -7.66 13.59 8.68
CA MET A 1 -7.80 13.75 10.16
C MET A 1 -7.49 12.39 10.79
N ALA A 2 -6.60 12.29 11.79
CA ALA A 2 -6.35 11.00 12.46
C ALA A 2 -7.28 10.88 13.66
N TYR A 3 -8.07 9.81 13.75
CA TYR A 3 -8.89 9.54 14.93
C TYR A 3 -8.68 8.12 15.43
N VAL A 4 -8.84 7.95 16.75
CA VAL A 4 -8.76 6.66 17.44
C VAL A 4 -10.15 6.06 17.48
N ARG A 5 -10.38 4.92 16.82
CA ARG A 5 -11.64 4.16 16.97
C ARG A 5 -11.45 2.98 17.91
N ASN A 6 -12.10 3.00 19.07
CA ASN A 6 -12.30 1.80 19.88
C ASN A 6 -13.74 1.30 19.72
N ARG A 7 -13.90 0.21 18.96
CA ARG A 7 -15.15 -0.55 18.94
C ARG A 7 -14.82 -2.01 19.28
N ARG A 8 -14.96 -2.32 20.58
CA ARG A 8 -14.95 -3.64 21.23
C ARG A 8 -13.58 -4.09 21.79
N ARG A 9 -13.55 -4.24 23.13
CA ARG A 9 -12.74 -5.17 23.96
C ARG A 9 -11.26 -5.44 23.56
N VAL A 10 -10.53 -4.50 22.97
CA VAL A 10 -9.08 -4.67 22.74
C VAL A 10 -8.32 -3.46 23.28
N ARG A 11 -7.33 -3.72 24.15
CA ARG A 11 -6.38 -2.75 24.75
C ARG A 11 -5.46 -2.04 23.74
N LYS A 12 -5.58 -2.32 22.44
CA LYS A 12 -4.64 -1.85 21.42
C LYS A 12 -5.22 -0.69 20.63
N LEU A 13 -4.68 0.50 20.87
CA LEU A 13 -4.95 1.69 20.08
C LEU A 13 -4.41 1.51 18.66
N ARG A 14 -5.16 1.98 17.65
CA ARG A 14 -4.71 2.04 16.26
C ARG A 14 -4.87 3.47 15.74
N ILE A 15 -3.82 3.97 15.10
CA ILE A 15 -3.85 5.24 14.38
C ILE A 15 -4.41 4.97 12.99
N VAL A 16 -5.47 5.69 12.61
CA VAL A 16 -6.08 5.59 11.28
C VAL A 16 -5.89 6.93 10.57
N PHE A 17 -5.35 6.89 9.37
CA PHE A 17 -5.24 8.06 8.51
C PHE A 17 -6.48 8.13 7.60
N ASP A 18 -7.26 9.20 7.76
CA ASP A 18 -8.44 9.42 6.94
C ASP A 18 -8.15 10.44 5.84
N SER A 19 -7.85 9.92 4.65
CA SER A 19 -7.66 10.67 3.40
C SER A 19 -8.97 10.99 2.68
N SER A 20 -10.10 10.46 3.17
CA SER A 20 -11.45 10.75 2.64
C SER A 20 -12.12 11.94 3.32
N ALA A 21 -11.60 12.38 4.48
CA ALA A 21 -12.07 13.55 5.21
C ALA A 21 -12.12 14.79 4.31
N VAL A 22 -13.31 15.40 4.24
CA VAL A 22 -13.57 16.58 3.41
C VAL A 22 -13.36 17.84 4.24
N TYR A 23 -12.62 18.79 3.69
CA TYR A 23 -12.47 20.15 4.20
C TYR A 23 -12.61 21.12 3.03
N GLU A 24 -13.42 22.17 3.19
CA GLU A 24 -13.70 23.16 2.13
C GLU A 24 -14.08 22.50 0.78
N GLY A 25 -14.88 21.43 0.84
CA GLY A 25 -15.38 20.71 -0.34
C GLY A 25 -14.36 19.79 -1.03
N ARG A 26 -13.15 19.61 -0.48
CA ARG A 26 -12.14 18.69 -1.03
C ARG A 26 -11.59 17.75 0.03
N SER A 27 -11.24 16.54 -0.39
CA SER A 27 -10.47 15.57 0.41
C SER A 27 -9.13 15.27 -0.26
N LEU A 28 -8.18 14.70 0.48
CA LEU A 28 -6.91 14.25 -0.13
C LEU A 28 -7.19 13.26 -1.26
N ASN A 29 -8.08 12.29 -1.03
CA ASN A 29 -8.48 11.30 -2.03
C ASN A 29 -9.11 11.91 -3.30
N SER A 30 -9.78 13.06 -3.20
CA SER A 30 -10.31 13.76 -4.37
C SER A 30 -9.22 14.42 -5.24
N ALA A 31 -8.04 14.66 -4.68
CA ALA A 31 -6.89 15.24 -5.38
C ALA A 31 -5.87 14.17 -5.84
N LEU A 32 -5.99 12.94 -5.36
CA LEU A 32 -5.10 11.84 -5.71
C LEU A 32 -5.57 11.08 -6.95
N LEU A 33 -4.63 10.78 -7.84
CA LEU A 33 -4.87 9.87 -8.97
C LEU A 33 -4.81 8.43 -8.49
N THR A 34 -5.95 7.75 -8.44
CA THR A 34 -6.07 6.34 -8.01
C THR A 34 -5.18 5.40 -8.83
N GLY A 35 -5.06 5.65 -10.13
CA GLY A 35 -4.42 4.75 -11.08
C GLY A 35 -5.32 3.55 -11.45
N PRO A 36 -4.93 2.77 -12.47
CA PRO A 36 -5.68 1.59 -12.88
C PRO A 36 -5.59 0.45 -11.84
N ALA A 37 -6.60 -0.41 -11.81
CA ALA A 37 -6.54 -1.64 -11.02
C ALA A 37 -5.53 -2.61 -11.65
N LEU A 38 -4.45 -2.90 -10.94
CA LEU A 38 -3.42 -3.88 -11.34
C LEU A 38 -3.55 -5.23 -10.63
N GLN A 39 -4.53 -5.36 -9.74
CA GLN A 39 -4.72 -6.58 -8.95
C GLN A 39 -5.31 -7.67 -9.84
N ASN A 40 -4.84 -8.90 -9.67
CA ASN A 40 -5.50 -10.03 -10.32
C ASN A 40 -6.90 -10.20 -9.73
N GLU A 41 -7.87 -10.52 -10.58
CA GLU A 41 -9.22 -10.87 -10.14
C GLU A 41 -9.17 -12.06 -9.18
N LEU A 42 -9.77 -11.90 -8.00
CA LEU A 42 -9.73 -12.91 -6.94
C LEU A 42 -10.22 -14.30 -7.42
N PRO A 43 -11.30 -14.42 -8.23
CA PRO A 43 -11.70 -15.71 -8.79
C PRO A 43 -10.60 -16.39 -9.61
N LEU A 44 -9.86 -15.62 -10.43
CA LEU A 44 -8.77 -16.17 -11.24
C LEU A 44 -7.59 -16.62 -10.37
N VAL A 45 -7.31 -15.91 -9.28
CA VAL A 45 -6.30 -16.32 -8.31
C VAL A 45 -6.70 -17.64 -7.66
N LEU A 46 -7.95 -17.77 -7.21
CA LEU A 46 -8.45 -18.99 -6.57
C LEU A 46 -8.47 -20.20 -7.52
N LEU A 47 -8.87 -20.01 -8.78
CA LEU A 47 -8.83 -21.08 -9.79
C LEU A 47 -7.40 -21.60 -10.00
N LYS A 48 -6.41 -20.70 -10.15
CA LYS A 48 -5.00 -21.08 -10.27
C LYS A 48 -4.45 -21.76 -9.01
N PHE A 49 -4.87 -21.31 -7.84
CA PHE A 49 -4.49 -21.93 -6.56
C PHE A 49 -4.98 -23.38 -6.45
N GLY A 50 -6.13 -23.70 -7.05
CA GLY A 50 -6.72 -25.04 -7.04
C GLY A 50 -6.24 -25.98 -8.15
N GLU A 51 -5.52 -25.49 -9.15
CA GLU A 51 -5.05 -26.30 -10.30
C GLU A 51 -3.90 -27.25 -9.92
N GLY A 52 -3.08 -26.87 -8.94
CA GLY A 52 -1.93 -27.65 -8.48
C GLY A 52 -2.21 -28.46 -7.21
N SER A 53 -1.44 -29.53 -7.00
CA SER A 53 -1.47 -30.30 -5.75
C SER A 53 -0.83 -29.56 -4.56
N VAL A 54 -0.03 -28.53 -4.82
CA VAL A 54 0.67 -27.71 -3.83
C VAL A 54 0.56 -26.24 -4.24
N ALA A 55 0.24 -25.38 -3.27
CA ALA A 55 0.17 -23.93 -3.46
C ALA A 55 1.00 -23.19 -2.41
N PHE A 56 1.61 -22.07 -2.82
CA PHE A 56 2.37 -21.19 -1.92
C PHE A 56 1.61 -19.90 -1.71
N ALA A 57 1.43 -19.51 -0.45
CA ALA A 57 0.86 -18.23 -0.06
C ALA A 57 1.83 -17.52 0.89
N ALA A 58 1.97 -16.22 0.71
CA ALA A 58 2.76 -15.36 1.59
C ALA A 58 2.06 -14.01 1.72
N ASP A 59 2.15 -13.41 2.91
CA ASP A 59 1.66 -12.06 3.16
C ASP A 59 2.85 -11.07 3.22
N ILE A 60 2.65 -9.88 2.66
CA ILE A 60 3.64 -8.80 2.75
C ILE A 60 3.23 -7.90 3.90
N GLU A 61 3.82 -8.14 5.07
CA GLU A 61 3.53 -7.37 6.27
C GLU A 61 3.74 -5.86 6.02
N ALA A 62 2.66 -5.10 6.27
CA ALA A 62 2.63 -3.65 6.13
C ALA A 62 3.16 -3.15 4.78
N MET A 63 2.73 -3.80 3.68
CA MET A 63 3.17 -3.54 2.31
C MET A 63 3.28 -2.04 1.95
N PHE A 64 2.26 -1.24 2.29
CA PHE A 64 2.25 0.20 1.99
C PHE A 64 3.37 0.94 2.71
N SER A 65 3.61 0.64 3.99
CA SER A 65 4.66 1.26 4.81
C SER A 65 6.08 0.91 4.32
N ARG A 66 6.24 -0.11 3.49
CA ARG A 66 7.54 -0.43 2.86
C ARG A 66 7.91 0.55 1.75
N ILE A 67 6.96 1.30 1.22
CA ILE A 67 7.15 2.19 0.08
C ILE A 67 7.33 3.62 0.57
N ARG A 68 8.45 4.23 0.16
CA ARG A 68 8.80 5.60 0.54
C ARG A 68 8.16 6.59 -0.42
N LEU A 69 7.46 7.59 0.13
CA LEU A 69 6.95 8.70 -0.64
C LEU A 69 8.11 9.60 -1.07
N ARG A 70 7.95 10.23 -2.24
CA ARG A 70 8.86 11.30 -2.63
C ARG A 70 8.63 12.51 -1.72
N PRO A 71 9.64 13.34 -1.43
CA PRO A 71 9.48 14.52 -0.57
C PRO A 71 8.35 15.46 -1.01
N GLU A 72 8.14 15.57 -2.33
CA GLU A 72 7.11 16.44 -2.93
C GLU A 72 5.68 15.92 -2.68
N ASP A 73 5.52 14.60 -2.50
CA ASP A 73 4.23 13.96 -2.22
C ASP A 73 3.99 13.83 -0.70
N ALA A 74 5.06 13.60 0.06
CA ALA A 74 5.01 13.44 1.52
C ALA A 74 4.46 14.68 2.23
N ARG A 75 4.69 15.89 1.68
CA ARG A 75 4.16 17.15 2.23
C ARG A 75 2.64 17.22 2.36
N TYR A 76 1.90 16.37 1.64
CA TYR A 76 0.44 16.30 1.71
C TYR A 76 -0.07 15.28 2.75
N HIS A 77 0.82 14.45 3.28
CA HIS A 77 0.51 13.42 4.28
C HIS A 77 0.88 13.91 5.69
N ARG A 78 0.43 15.12 6.04
CA ARG A 78 0.65 15.73 7.35
C ARG A 78 -0.51 15.45 8.30
N PHE A 79 -0.20 15.28 9.58
CA PHE A 79 -1.19 15.13 10.64
C PHE A 79 -0.82 15.93 11.88
N LEU A 80 -1.85 16.34 12.61
CA LEU A 80 -1.71 17.02 13.88
C LEU A 80 -1.67 15.98 15.00
N TRP A 81 -0.80 16.21 15.98
CA TRP A 81 -0.71 15.44 17.21
C TRP A 81 -0.76 16.39 18.39
N LYS A 82 -1.73 16.18 19.27
CA LYS A 82 -1.84 16.89 20.54
C LYS A 82 -1.58 15.90 21.65
N ASP A 83 -0.48 16.10 22.35
CA ASP A 83 -0.21 15.37 23.58
C ASP A 83 -1.11 15.94 24.70
N PRO A 84 -1.82 15.11 25.48
CA PRO A 84 -2.67 15.60 26.57
C PRO A 84 -1.93 16.48 27.59
N GLU A 85 -0.63 16.23 27.79
CA GLU A 85 0.19 16.94 28.77
C GLU A 85 0.86 18.20 28.19
N LEU A 86 0.82 18.38 26.87
CA LEU A 86 1.41 19.52 26.20
C LEU A 86 0.34 20.48 25.69
N GLU A 87 0.55 21.76 25.94
CA GLU A 87 -0.36 22.81 25.48
C GLU A 87 -0.29 23.01 23.95
N ARG A 88 0.85 22.67 23.33
CA ARG A 88 1.11 22.88 21.90
C ARG A 88 0.78 21.66 21.06
N VAL A 89 0.10 21.91 19.93
CA VAL A 89 -0.11 20.91 18.87
C VAL A 89 1.16 20.78 18.03
N LYS A 90 1.61 19.55 17.80
CA LYS A 90 2.72 19.23 16.90
C LYS A 90 2.20 18.81 15.53
N VAL A 91 2.93 19.15 14.48
CA VAL A 91 2.65 18.72 13.11
C VAL A 91 3.66 17.66 12.73
N PHE A 92 3.19 16.49 12.31
CA PHE A 92 4.01 15.40 11.83
C PHE A 92 3.70 15.13 10.35
N GLN A 93 4.63 14.45 9.67
CA GLN A 93 4.51 14.09 8.27
C GLN A 93 4.83 12.61 8.10
N MET A 94 4.01 11.90 7.32
CA MET A 94 4.34 10.54 6.92
C MET A 94 5.32 10.55 5.75
N ASP A 95 6.35 9.71 5.80
CA ASP A 95 7.32 9.52 4.71
C ASP A 95 7.06 8.25 3.89
N ARG A 96 6.00 7.51 4.23
CA ARG A 96 5.58 6.26 3.59
C ARG A 96 4.15 6.35 3.08
N VAL A 97 3.84 5.53 2.09
CA VAL A 97 2.48 5.39 1.56
C VAL A 97 1.56 4.94 2.70
N THR A 98 0.42 5.63 2.86
CA THR A 98 -0.51 5.37 3.96
C THR A 98 -1.68 4.49 3.54
N PHE A 99 -2.24 3.78 4.53
CA PHE A 99 -3.55 3.16 4.35
C PHE A 99 -4.62 4.26 4.33
N GLY A 100 -5.56 4.18 3.38
CA GLY A 100 -6.65 5.15 3.24
C GLY A 100 -6.55 6.01 1.98
N ASP A 101 -5.38 6.09 1.34
CA ASP A 101 -5.23 6.77 0.06
C ASP A 101 -5.79 5.92 -1.07
N THR A 102 -6.54 6.53 -1.99
CA THR A 102 -7.11 5.82 -3.16
C THR A 102 -6.02 5.23 -4.05
N CYS A 103 -4.85 5.87 -4.14
CA CYS A 103 -3.75 5.43 -4.98
C CYS A 103 -2.84 4.35 -4.36
N SER A 104 -2.95 4.11 -3.04
CA SER A 104 -2.07 3.17 -2.33
C SER A 104 -2.04 1.77 -2.93
N PRO A 105 -3.17 1.14 -3.30
CA PRO A 105 -3.15 -0.19 -3.90
C PRO A 105 -2.42 -0.24 -5.24
N PHE A 106 -2.63 0.76 -6.11
CA PHE A 106 -1.93 0.86 -7.40
C PHE A 106 -0.43 1.01 -7.21
N ILE A 107 0.00 1.94 -6.35
CA ILE A 107 1.41 2.17 -6.04
C ILE A 107 2.05 0.88 -5.54
N ALA A 108 1.40 0.20 -4.59
CA ALA A 108 1.89 -1.03 -4.00
C ALA A 108 2.08 -2.15 -5.03
N TYR A 109 1.05 -2.40 -5.85
CA TYR A 109 1.13 -3.41 -6.90
C TYR A 109 2.21 -3.07 -7.94
N LYS A 110 2.33 -1.80 -8.35
CA LYS A 110 3.36 -1.38 -9.31
C LYS A 110 4.76 -1.63 -8.77
N TYR A 111 5.02 -1.31 -7.50
CA TYR A 111 6.29 -1.61 -6.85
C TYR A 111 6.56 -3.10 -6.74
N TYR A 112 5.55 -3.89 -6.37
CA TYR A 112 5.64 -5.35 -6.31
C TYR A 112 6.00 -5.97 -7.67
N HIS A 113 5.28 -5.61 -8.74
CA HIS A 113 5.58 -6.08 -10.08
C HIS A 113 7.00 -5.70 -10.53
N ALA A 114 7.41 -4.45 -10.31
CA ALA A 114 8.76 -4.01 -10.65
C ALA A 114 9.85 -4.77 -9.86
N TYR A 115 9.58 -5.09 -8.59
CA TYR A 115 10.47 -5.89 -7.74
C TYR A 115 10.57 -7.34 -8.25
N CYS A 116 9.44 -7.99 -8.53
CA CYS A 116 9.41 -9.35 -9.07
C CYS A 116 10.10 -9.46 -10.43
N SER A 117 9.88 -8.50 -11.33
CA SER A 117 10.56 -8.46 -12.64
C SER A 117 12.08 -8.33 -12.53
N ARG A 118 12.59 -7.73 -11.45
CA ARG A 118 14.03 -7.61 -11.21
C ARG A 118 14.65 -8.89 -10.67
N ILE A 119 13.89 -9.67 -9.89
CA ILE A 119 14.38 -10.89 -9.22
C ILE A 119 14.14 -12.14 -10.05
N ARG A 120 13.20 -12.11 -11.01
CA ARG A 120 13.03 -13.22 -11.93
C ARG A 120 14.38 -13.56 -12.57
N PRO A 121 14.89 -14.79 -12.38
CA PRO A 121 16.10 -15.20 -13.08
C PRO A 121 15.85 -15.02 -14.57
N ARG A 122 16.84 -14.49 -15.31
CA ARG A 122 16.81 -14.51 -16.77
C ARG A 122 16.72 -15.99 -17.14
N SER A 123 15.51 -16.47 -17.46
CA SER A 123 15.33 -17.82 -17.98
C SER A 123 16.27 -17.94 -19.18
N GLY A 124 17.27 -18.82 -19.07
CA GLY A 124 18.19 -19.10 -20.15
C GLY A 124 17.39 -19.36 -21.43
N ARG A 125 17.83 -18.76 -22.54
CA ARG A 125 17.35 -19.13 -23.86
C ARG A 125 17.63 -20.62 -24.05
N GLY A 126 16.59 -21.45 -23.93
CA GLY A 126 16.57 -22.72 -24.62
C GLY A 126 16.59 -22.42 -26.11
N GLY A 127 17.64 -22.85 -26.79
CA GLY A 127 17.77 -22.73 -28.22
C GLY A 127 19.21 -22.78 -28.70
N THR A 128 19.73 -23.98 -28.92
CA THR A 128 20.27 -24.36 -30.23
C THR A 128 20.07 -25.86 -30.38
N SER A 129 19.09 -26.21 -31.21
CA SER A 129 19.23 -27.35 -32.12
C SER A 129 20.52 -27.18 -32.90
N ASP A 130 21.46 -28.12 -32.78
CA ASP A 130 22.37 -28.43 -33.89
C ASP A 130 23.05 -29.80 -33.69
N SER A 131 22.73 -30.70 -34.62
CA SER A 131 23.70 -31.49 -35.40
C SER A 131 24.68 -32.44 -34.68
N LYS A 132 24.32 -33.72 -34.61
CA LYS A 132 24.97 -34.82 -35.38
C LYS A 132 24.21 -36.14 -35.24
#